data_AF-A0A3B8UJ57-F1
#
_entry.id   AF-A0A3B8UJ57-F1
#
_cell.length_a   1.000
_cell.length_b   1.000
_cell.length_c   1.000
_cell.angle_alpha   90.00
_cell.angle_beta   90.00
_cell.angle_gamma   90.00
#
_symmetry.space_group_name_H-M   'P 1'
#
loop_
_entity.id
_entity.type
_entity.pdbx_description
1 polymer ?
#
loop_
_entity_poly.entity_id
_entity_poly.type
_entity_poly.pdbx_seq_one_letter_code
_entity_poly.pdbx_strand_id
1 'polypeptide(L)'
;MDKSVKLKKGSQIITKAAHDISGDVLIIQMGSNGGWNDYDELIEQYKAMIANSGTECYIIIGDTDNPDESVDSANYTSSQEVGTGDTMWEAALREAFGEHFVNMRTYLLENALNIAGLEPTQMDEEDLSQGRVPETIKYDYTHLNSYGYYAIGYGVYEKGLELGYW
;
A
#
# COMPACT_ATOMS: atom_id res chain seq x y z
N MET A 1 26.31 4.69 -15.67
CA MET A 1 25.99 4.47 -17.10
C MET A 1 24.52 4.79 -17.27
N ASP A 2 24.23 5.81 -18.07
CA ASP A 2 22.87 6.25 -18.34
C ASP A 2 22.22 5.26 -19.32
N LYS A 3 21.40 4.32 -18.81
CA LYS A 3 20.74 3.28 -19.61
C LYS A 3 19.37 3.78 -20.07
N SER A 4 19.35 4.86 -20.84
CA SER A 4 18.13 5.29 -21.51
C SER A 4 17.91 4.48 -22.79
N VAL A 5 16.70 3.94 -22.95
CA VAL A 5 16.27 3.24 -24.18
C VAL A 5 15.33 4.18 -24.92
N LYS A 6 15.69 4.55 -26.17
CA LYS A 6 14.84 5.39 -27.02
C LYS A 6 13.85 4.53 -27.77
N LEU A 7 12.56 4.70 -27.47
CA LEU A 7 11.46 3.98 -28.11
C LEU A 7 10.76 4.87 -29.13
N LYS A 8 10.24 4.26 -30.21
CA LYS A 8 9.40 4.98 -31.17
C LYS A 8 8.05 5.29 -30.54
N LYS A 9 7.46 6.45 -30.86
CA LYS A 9 6.09 6.78 -30.46
C LYS A 9 5.14 5.66 -30.92
N GLY A 10 4.35 5.12 -29.99
CA GLY A 10 3.47 3.98 -30.22
C GLY A 10 4.09 2.60 -30.01
N SER A 11 5.33 2.51 -29.50
CA SER A 11 5.91 1.23 -29.08
C SER A 11 5.17 0.69 -27.85
N GLN A 12 4.78 -0.58 -27.88
CA GLN A 12 4.28 -1.27 -26.71
C GLN A 12 5.45 -1.61 -25.78
N ILE A 13 5.32 -1.27 -24.51
CA ILE A 13 6.30 -1.65 -23.48
C ILE A 13 5.66 -2.78 -22.68
N ILE A 14 6.23 -3.97 -22.82
CA ILE A 14 5.85 -5.13 -22.01
C ILE A 14 7.00 -5.37 -21.05
N THR A 15 6.73 -5.30 -19.75
CA THR A 15 7.75 -5.64 -18.76
C THR A 15 8.03 -7.14 -18.80
N LYS A 16 9.25 -7.57 -18.45
CA LYS A 16 9.55 -9.00 -18.34
C LYS A 16 8.59 -9.70 -17.38
N ALA A 17 8.20 -9.02 -16.31
CA ALA A 17 7.17 -9.47 -15.37
C ALA A 17 5.84 -9.74 -16.12
N ALA A 18 5.30 -8.77 -16.86
CA ALA A 18 4.05 -8.95 -17.60
C ALA A 18 4.08 -10.10 -18.64
N HIS A 19 5.24 -10.38 -19.23
CA HIS A 19 5.40 -11.52 -20.15
C HIS A 19 5.42 -12.87 -19.41
N ASP A 20 6.07 -12.92 -18.24
CA ASP A 20 6.30 -14.17 -17.50
C ASP A 20 5.14 -14.54 -16.54
N ILE A 21 4.20 -13.62 -16.28
CA ILE A 21 3.14 -13.67 -15.23
C ILE A 21 1.73 -13.92 -15.81
N SER A 22 1.58 -14.32 -17.09
CA SER A 22 0.22 -14.45 -17.67
C SER A 22 -0.60 -15.52 -16.94
N GLY A 23 -1.65 -15.09 -16.22
CA GLY A 23 -2.51 -15.95 -15.38
C GLY A 23 -2.26 -15.87 -13.88
N ASP A 24 -1.29 -15.06 -13.42
CA ASP A 24 -0.98 -14.86 -12.00
C ASP A 24 -1.64 -13.57 -11.43
N VAL A 25 -1.52 -13.36 -10.11
CA VAL A 25 -2.05 -12.19 -9.39
C VAL A 25 -1.02 -11.06 -9.36
N LEU A 26 -1.42 -9.86 -9.77
CA LEU A 26 -0.58 -8.66 -9.67
C LEU A 26 -0.78 -7.97 -8.31
N ILE A 27 0.28 -7.85 -7.52
CA ILE A 27 0.24 -7.11 -6.24
C ILE A 27 1.05 -5.82 -6.41
N ILE A 28 0.44 -4.67 -6.14
CA ILE A 28 1.09 -3.36 -6.29
C ILE A 28 1.02 -2.60 -4.96
N GLN A 29 2.18 -2.13 -4.50
CA GLN A 29 2.31 -1.14 -3.43
C GLN A 29 3.24 -0.03 -3.93
N MET A 30 2.70 1.18 -4.15
CA MET A 30 3.51 2.32 -4.60
C MET A 30 2.90 3.67 -4.19
N GLY A 31 3.68 4.73 -4.37
CA GLY A 31 3.22 6.11 -4.17
C GLY A 31 3.79 6.82 -2.94
N SER A 32 4.25 6.08 -1.91
CA SER A 32 4.76 6.67 -0.64
C SER A 32 6.00 7.54 -0.85
N ASN A 33 6.80 7.21 -1.87
CA ASN A 33 7.96 8.01 -2.27
C ASN A 33 7.62 9.19 -3.20
N GLY A 34 6.34 9.52 -3.40
CA GLY A 34 5.89 10.52 -4.35
C GLY A 34 6.04 10.08 -5.82
N GLY A 35 6.31 11.04 -6.71
CA GLY A 35 6.41 10.79 -8.17
C GLY A 35 5.11 11.00 -8.93
N TRP A 36 4.16 11.70 -8.32
CA TRP A 36 2.85 12.08 -8.84
C TRP A 36 2.51 13.50 -8.31
N ASN A 37 1.73 14.27 -9.05
CA ASN A 37 1.34 15.63 -8.68
C ASN A 37 0.00 15.70 -7.95
N ASP A 38 -0.91 14.78 -8.27
CA ASP A 38 -2.23 14.63 -7.67
C ASP A 38 -2.67 13.16 -7.68
N TYR A 39 -3.79 12.87 -7.00
CA TYR A 39 -4.30 11.50 -6.90
C TYR A 39 -4.77 10.94 -8.24
N ASP A 40 -5.23 11.78 -9.16
CA ASP A 40 -5.62 11.33 -10.51
C ASP A 40 -4.39 10.78 -11.26
N GLU A 41 -3.25 11.48 -11.20
CA GLU A 41 -2.01 10.99 -11.78
C GLU A 41 -1.54 9.68 -11.14
N LEU A 42 -1.59 9.57 -9.81
CA LEU A 42 -1.24 8.34 -9.10
C LEU A 42 -2.15 7.16 -9.53
N ILE A 43 -3.46 7.40 -9.60
CA ILE A 43 -4.45 6.40 -10.02
C ILE A 43 -4.19 5.96 -11.47
N GLU A 44 -3.87 6.90 -12.38
CA GLU A 44 -3.53 6.55 -13.76
C GLU A 44 -2.23 5.75 -13.87
N GLN A 45 -1.23 5.99 -13.00
CA GLN A 45 -0.04 5.16 -12.92
C GLN A 45 -0.39 3.71 -12.50
N TYR A 46 -1.24 3.53 -11.49
CA TYR A 46 -1.74 2.21 -11.09
C TYR A 46 -2.48 1.51 -12.22
N LYS A 47 -3.43 2.20 -12.86
CA LYS A 47 -4.18 1.65 -14.01
C LYS A 47 -3.26 1.28 -15.17
N ALA A 48 -2.21 2.06 -15.43
CA ALA A 48 -1.23 1.74 -16.47
C ALA A 48 -0.46 0.45 -16.15
N MET A 49 -0.11 0.20 -14.89
CA MET A 49 0.52 -1.06 -14.48
C MET A 49 -0.43 -2.25 -14.66
N ILE A 50 -1.69 -2.12 -14.22
CA ILE A 50 -2.73 -3.15 -14.38
C ILE A 50 -2.95 -3.46 -15.88
N ALA A 51 -3.17 -2.43 -16.70
CA ALA A 51 -3.43 -2.59 -18.14
C ALA A 51 -2.27 -3.27 -18.90
N ASN A 52 -1.04 -3.12 -18.42
CA ASN A 52 0.14 -3.74 -19.04
C ASN A 52 0.55 -5.07 -18.36
N SER A 53 -0.16 -5.53 -17.34
CA SER A 53 0.21 -6.72 -16.56
C SER A 53 -0.16 -8.05 -17.23
N GLY A 54 -1.17 -8.05 -18.10
CA GLY A 54 -1.70 -9.29 -18.69
C GLY A 54 -2.63 -10.10 -17.77
N THR A 55 -3.05 -9.54 -16.63
CA THR A 55 -4.00 -10.17 -15.69
C THR A 55 -5.09 -9.19 -15.25
N GLU A 56 -6.27 -9.72 -14.93
CA GLU A 56 -7.35 -8.98 -14.26
C GLU A 56 -7.37 -9.26 -12.75
N CYS A 57 -6.54 -10.19 -12.26
CA CYS A 57 -6.39 -10.48 -10.84
C CYS A 57 -5.33 -9.55 -10.24
N TYR A 58 -5.74 -8.59 -9.41
CA TYR A 58 -4.79 -7.66 -8.79
C TYR A 58 -5.21 -7.22 -7.39
N ILE A 59 -4.22 -6.82 -6.58
CA ILE A 59 -4.39 -6.26 -5.24
C ILE A 59 -3.58 -4.96 -5.17
N ILE A 60 -4.22 -3.89 -4.71
CA ILE A 60 -3.59 -2.59 -4.45
C ILE A 60 -3.41 -2.44 -2.94
N ILE A 61 -2.15 -2.34 -2.51
CA ILE A 61 -1.79 -2.13 -1.11
C ILE A 61 -1.62 -0.62 -0.89
N GLY A 62 -2.39 -0.08 0.05
CA GLY A 62 -2.26 1.29 0.52
C GLY A 62 -0.96 1.57 1.25
N ASP A 63 -0.75 2.84 1.60
CA ASP A 63 0.40 3.25 2.38
C ASP A 63 0.41 2.59 3.77
N THR A 64 1.58 2.56 4.39
CA THR A 64 1.80 2.09 5.76
C THR A 64 2.24 3.21 6.69
N ASP A 65 2.66 4.34 6.13
CA ASP A 65 3.08 5.51 6.89
C ASP A 65 1.89 6.12 7.64
N ASN A 66 2.16 6.74 8.80
CA ASN A 66 1.14 7.48 9.52
C ASN A 66 0.72 8.73 8.72
N PRO A 67 -0.54 9.22 8.84
CA PRO A 67 -0.99 10.42 8.15
C PRO A 67 -0.03 11.61 8.29
N ASP A 68 0.51 11.84 9.49
CA ASP A 68 1.46 12.94 9.77
C ASP A 68 2.91 12.68 9.32
N GLU A 69 3.21 11.49 8.79
CA GLU A 69 4.53 11.07 8.28
C GLU A 69 4.53 10.82 6.76
N SER A 70 3.34 10.71 6.16
CA SER A 70 3.12 10.43 4.74
C SER A 70 3.53 11.58 3.80
N VAL A 71 3.62 11.29 2.50
CA VAL A 71 3.92 12.29 1.46
C VAL A 71 2.86 13.39 1.34
N ASP A 72 1.60 13.10 1.71
CA ASP A 72 0.49 14.06 1.73
C ASP A 72 0.20 14.59 3.14
N SER A 73 1.15 14.45 4.07
CA SER A 73 1.05 14.88 5.48
C SER A 73 0.66 16.35 5.67
N ALA A 74 0.90 17.22 4.68
CA ALA A 74 0.47 18.62 4.71
C ALA A 74 -1.07 18.79 4.78
N ASN A 75 -1.85 17.75 4.46
CA ASN A 75 -3.30 17.75 4.61
C ASN A 75 -3.78 17.47 6.04
N TYR A 76 -2.89 17.04 6.94
CA TYR A 76 -3.25 16.59 8.27
C TYR A 76 -2.52 17.37 9.37
N THR A 77 -3.21 17.59 10.49
CA THR A 77 -2.61 18.20 11.68
C THR A 77 -2.03 17.17 12.63
N SER A 78 -2.57 15.94 12.61
CA SER A 78 -2.08 14.80 13.38
C SER A 78 -2.70 13.50 12.86
N SER A 79 -2.04 12.37 13.07
CA SER A 79 -2.60 11.05 12.76
C SER A 79 -3.88 10.73 13.55
N GLN A 80 -4.04 11.34 14.73
CA GLN A 80 -5.20 11.12 15.60
C GLN A 80 -6.51 11.60 14.97
N GLU A 81 -6.47 12.67 14.17
CA GLU A 81 -7.67 13.21 13.54
C GLU A 81 -8.25 12.28 12.46
N VAL A 82 -7.38 11.47 11.84
CA VAL A 82 -7.75 10.45 10.86
C VAL A 82 -8.11 9.14 11.58
N GLY A 83 -7.31 8.73 12.58
CA GLY A 83 -7.52 7.50 13.32
C GLY A 83 -7.50 6.27 12.40
N THR A 84 -8.51 5.41 12.53
CA THR A 84 -8.75 4.27 11.61
C THR A 84 -9.58 4.63 10.38
N GLY A 85 -9.98 5.90 10.25
CA GLY A 85 -10.58 6.42 9.04
C GLY A 85 -9.56 6.57 7.91
N ASP A 86 -10.04 7.08 6.78
CA ASP A 86 -9.21 7.24 5.60
C ASP A 86 -8.53 8.60 5.50
N THR A 87 -7.27 8.58 5.08
CA THR A 87 -6.63 9.74 4.47
C THR A 87 -7.28 10.04 3.11
N MET A 88 -7.10 11.26 2.60
CA MET A 88 -7.52 11.63 1.25
C MET A 88 -6.94 10.69 0.19
N TRP A 89 -5.68 10.28 0.38
CA TRP A 89 -5.03 9.33 -0.49
C TRP A 89 -5.67 7.93 -0.41
N GLU A 90 -5.88 7.39 0.79
CA GLU A 90 -6.55 6.10 0.98
C GLU A 90 -7.97 6.10 0.41
N ALA A 91 -8.71 7.18 0.60
CA ALA A 91 -10.04 7.36 0.04
C ALA A 91 -10.01 7.35 -1.50
N ALA A 92 -9.06 8.06 -2.11
CA ALA A 92 -8.90 8.10 -3.56
C ALA A 92 -8.58 6.71 -4.14
N LEU A 93 -7.70 5.94 -3.49
CA LEU A 93 -7.40 4.57 -3.91
C LEU A 93 -8.60 3.63 -3.71
N ARG A 94 -9.32 3.74 -2.59
CA ARG A 94 -10.54 2.94 -2.38
C ARG A 94 -11.59 3.24 -3.44
N GLU A 95 -11.84 4.52 -3.73
CA GLU A 95 -12.82 4.92 -4.73
C GLU A 95 -12.45 4.42 -6.14
N ALA A 96 -11.15 4.41 -6.46
CA ALA A 96 -10.66 3.98 -7.77
C ALA A 96 -10.63 2.46 -7.96
N PHE A 97 -10.28 1.69 -6.92
CA PHE A 97 -9.99 0.25 -7.03
C PHE A 97 -10.96 -0.65 -6.27
N GLY A 98 -11.86 -0.09 -5.46
CA GLY A 98 -12.93 -0.81 -4.79
C GLY A 98 -12.40 -1.97 -3.93
N GLU A 99 -12.94 -3.16 -4.15
CA GLU A 99 -12.61 -4.38 -3.39
C GLU A 99 -11.14 -4.83 -3.54
N HIS A 100 -10.46 -4.42 -4.61
CA HIS A 100 -9.05 -4.73 -4.85
C HIS A 100 -8.10 -3.92 -3.98
N PHE A 101 -8.57 -2.86 -3.31
CA PHE A 101 -7.78 -2.04 -2.42
C PHE A 101 -7.78 -2.59 -1.00
N VAL A 102 -6.59 -2.67 -0.39
CA VAL A 102 -6.42 -2.86 1.05
C VAL A 102 -5.81 -1.59 1.65
N ASN A 103 -6.53 -0.95 2.56
CA ASN A 103 -5.98 0.13 3.39
C ASN A 103 -5.03 -0.51 4.40
N MET A 104 -3.75 -0.62 4.04
CA MET A 104 -2.77 -1.40 4.80
C MET A 104 -2.42 -0.73 6.13
N ARG A 105 -2.37 0.60 6.20
CA ARG A 105 -2.21 1.31 7.47
C ARG A 105 -3.30 0.95 8.48
N THR A 106 -4.57 1.05 8.11
CA THR A 106 -5.69 0.68 8.99
C THR A 106 -5.66 -0.80 9.33
N TYR A 107 -5.33 -1.67 8.36
CA TYR A 107 -5.17 -3.09 8.62
C TYR A 107 -4.09 -3.39 9.68
N LEU A 108 -2.94 -2.71 9.61
CA LEU A 108 -1.85 -2.87 10.57
C LEU A 108 -2.21 -2.33 11.95
N LEU A 109 -2.87 -1.17 12.02
CA LEU A 109 -3.41 -0.59 13.26
C LEU A 109 -4.28 -1.60 14.02
N GLU A 110 -5.16 -2.29 13.30
CA GLU A 110 -6.17 -3.15 13.91
C GLU A 110 -5.64 -4.56 14.22
N ASN A 111 -4.71 -5.08 13.41
CA ASN A 111 -4.41 -6.52 13.39
C ASN A 111 -2.94 -6.88 13.62
N ALA A 112 -1.98 -5.97 13.40
CA ALA A 112 -0.57 -6.37 13.26
C ALA A 112 0.02 -7.05 14.50
N LEU A 113 -0.26 -6.54 15.70
CA LEU A 113 0.24 -7.12 16.95
C LEU A 113 -0.33 -8.53 17.17
N ASN A 114 -1.63 -8.72 16.91
CA ASN A 114 -2.28 -10.01 17.06
C ASN A 114 -1.72 -11.04 16.06
N ILE A 115 -1.60 -10.65 14.79
CA ILE A 115 -1.03 -11.49 13.73
C ILE A 115 0.41 -11.89 14.08
N ALA A 116 1.19 -10.96 14.61
CA ALA A 116 2.57 -11.21 15.03
C ALA A 116 2.70 -12.00 16.34
N GLY A 117 1.60 -12.26 17.05
CA GLY A 117 1.60 -12.91 18.36
C GLY A 117 2.30 -12.09 19.44
N LEU A 118 2.20 -10.76 19.36
CA LEU A 118 2.83 -9.81 20.26
C LEU A 118 1.81 -9.21 21.23
N GLU A 119 2.20 -9.13 22.50
CA GLU A 119 1.47 -8.33 23.48
C GLU A 119 1.81 -6.85 23.28
N PRO A 120 0.82 -5.93 23.29
CA PRO A 120 1.08 -4.50 23.15
C PRO A 120 2.01 -3.97 24.25
N THR A 121 2.98 -3.16 23.86
CA THR A 121 3.74 -2.32 24.79
C THR A 121 2.97 -1.04 25.12
N GLN A 122 3.40 -0.31 26.15
CA GLN A 122 2.82 1.01 26.44
C GLN A 122 2.95 1.98 25.25
N MET A 123 4.06 1.92 24.50
CA MET A 123 4.24 2.77 23.31
C MET A 123 3.23 2.39 22.22
N ASP A 124 2.97 1.10 22.02
CA ASP A 124 1.96 0.65 21.06
C ASP A 124 0.56 1.13 21.46
N GLU A 125 0.22 1.09 22.75
CA GLU A 125 -1.05 1.62 23.24
C GLU A 125 -1.18 3.13 23.01
N GLU A 126 -0.08 3.88 23.23
CA GLU A 126 0.00 5.31 22.95
C GLU A 126 -0.18 5.58 21.44
N ASP A 127 0.55 4.88 20.58
CA ASP A 127 0.44 5.00 19.12
C ASP A 127 -0.98 4.69 18.62
N LEU A 128 -1.56 3.58 19.05
CA LEU A 128 -2.93 3.20 18.70
C LEU A 128 -3.94 4.26 19.12
N SER A 129 -3.78 4.88 20.30
CA SER A 129 -4.63 5.98 20.76
C SER A 129 -4.51 7.27 19.91
N GLN A 130 -3.38 7.40 19.19
CA GLN A 130 -3.09 8.49 18.26
C GLN A 130 -3.34 8.11 16.80
N GLY A 131 -3.93 6.95 16.51
CA GLY A 131 -4.16 6.50 15.13
C GLY A 131 -2.87 6.17 14.38
N ARG A 132 -1.80 5.81 15.09
CA ARG A 132 -0.49 5.48 14.53
C ARG A 132 -0.22 3.99 14.55
N VAL A 133 0.40 3.50 13.48
CA VAL A 133 0.85 2.11 13.37
C VAL A 133 1.80 1.79 14.53
N PRO A 134 1.61 0.68 15.26
CA PRO A 134 2.38 0.37 16.48
C PRO A 134 3.91 0.39 16.30
N GLU A 135 4.63 1.08 17.17
CA GLU A 135 6.10 1.15 17.15
C GLU A 135 6.77 -0.25 17.13
N THR A 136 6.21 -1.24 17.83
CA THR A 136 6.81 -2.58 17.94
C THR A 136 6.91 -3.30 16.58
N ILE A 137 6.10 -2.94 15.58
CA ILE A 137 6.18 -3.54 14.24
C ILE A 137 7.04 -2.72 13.26
N LYS A 138 7.53 -1.56 13.68
CA LYS A 138 8.39 -0.68 12.90
C LYS A 138 9.87 -1.02 13.06
N TYR A 139 10.65 -0.68 12.05
CA TYR A 139 12.11 -0.68 12.07
C TYR A 139 12.65 0.74 12.19
N ASP A 140 12.05 1.67 11.44
CA ASP A 140 12.25 3.11 11.54
C ASP A 140 10.92 3.84 11.29
N TYR A 141 10.97 5.15 11.02
CA TYR A 141 9.77 5.97 10.85
C TYR A 141 8.92 5.60 9.61
N THR A 142 9.50 4.92 8.60
CA THR A 142 8.81 4.51 7.36
C THR A 142 8.80 3.00 7.17
N HIS A 143 9.90 2.32 7.51
CA HIS A 143 10.07 0.89 7.25
C HIS A 143 9.57 0.06 8.41
N LEU A 144 8.94 -1.07 8.07
CA LEU A 144 8.53 -2.08 9.03
C LEU A 144 9.67 -3.04 9.35
N ASN A 145 9.59 -3.69 10.51
CA ASN A 145 10.44 -4.82 10.83
C ASN A 145 9.82 -6.14 10.33
N SER A 146 10.42 -7.28 10.67
CA SER A 146 9.92 -8.59 10.22
C SER A 146 8.49 -8.89 10.64
N TYR A 147 8.05 -8.41 11.81
CA TYR A 147 6.67 -8.58 12.27
C TYR A 147 5.69 -7.76 11.44
N GLY A 148 6.03 -6.50 11.15
CA GLY A 148 5.20 -5.65 10.30
C GLY A 148 5.09 -6.18 8.88
N TYR A 149 6.20 -6.61 8.26
CA TYR A 149 6.16 -7.23 6.93
C TYR A 149 5.43 -8.59 6.92
N TYR A 150 5.49 -9.35 8.02
CA TYR A 150 4.66 -10.55 8.17
C TYR A 150 3.17 -10.20 8.20
N ALA A 151 2.78 -9.16 8.93
CA ALA A 151 1.40 -8.68 8.98
C ALA A 151 0.91 -8.16 7.61
N ILE A 152 1.75 -7.45 6.84
CA ILE A 152 1.43 -7.08 5.45
C ILE A 152 1.17 -8.35 4.61
N GLY A 153 2.08 -9.33 4.67
CA GLY A 153 1.94 -10.57 3.92
C GLY A 153 0.65 -11.33 4.27
N TYR A 154 0.28 -11.34 5.55
CA TYR A 154 -0.96 -11.94 6.02
C TYR A 154 -2.20 -11.15 5.53
N GLY A 155 -2.18 -9.82 5.55
CA GLY A 155 -3.28 -9.01 5.00
C GLY A 155 -3.45 -9.15 3.49
N VAL A 156 -2.35 -9.27 2.74
CA VAL A 156 -2.40 -9.61 1.31
C VAL A 156 -2.98 -11.00 1.10
N TYR A 157 -2.58 -11.98 1.93
CA TYR A 157 -3.12 -13.35 1.89
C TYR A 157 -4.65 -13.38 2.12
N GLU A 158 -5.14 -12.66 3.13
CA GLU A 158 -6.57 -12.56 3.40
C GLU A 158 -7.33 -11.86 2.26
N LYS A 159 -6.76 -10.80 1.70
CA LYS A 159 -7.36 -10.07 0.58
C LYS A 159 -7.51 -10.95 -0.67
N GLY A 160 -6.51 -11.78 -1.00
CA GLY A 160 -6.69 -12.69 -2.15
C GLY A 160 -7.62 -13.87 -1.86
N LEU A 161 -7.80 -14.30 -0.61
CA LEU A 161 -8.90 -15.23 -0.26
C LEU A 161 -10.26 -14.56 -0.50
N GLU A 162 -10.42 -13.30 -0.06
CA GLU A 162 -11.63 -12.50 -0.25
C GLU A 162 -11.98 -12.34 -1.74
N LEU A 163 -10.97 -12.07 -2.57
CA LEU A 163 -11.11 -11.89 -4.01
C LEU A 163 -11.18 -13.22 -4.81
N GLY A 164 -10.99 -14.37 -4.15
CA GLY A 164 -11.02 -15.68 -4.79
C GLY A 164 -9.83 -15.97 -5.71
N TYR A 165 -8.66 -15.39 -5.42
CA TYR A 165 -7.43 -15.58 -6.20
C TYR A 165 -6.65 -16.83 -5.82
N TRP A 166 -6.89 -17.38 -4.62
CA TRP A 166 -6.35 -18.66 -4.15
C TRP A 166 -7.32 -19.34 -3.18
#